data_AF-A0A941VX49-F1
#
_entry.id   AF-A0A941VX49-F1
#
_cell.length_a   1.000
_cell.length_b   1.000
_cell.length_c   1.000
_cell.angle_alpha   90.00
_cell.angle_beta   90.00
_cell.angle_gamma   90.00
#
_symmetry.space_group_name_H-M   'P 1'
#
loop_
_entity.id
_entity.type
_entity.pdbx_description
1 polymer ?
#
loop_
_entity_poly.entity_id
_entity_poly.type
_entity_poly.pdbx_seq_one_letter_code
_entity_poly.pdbx_strand_id
1 'polypeptide(L)'
;MQRILGTLIAITGFALALASCADLAYYRQAAAGQWELLRAGRPVAEALSDPATSPELRRRLATARELRAFASAELALPDHASYRDYADLGRIYAVKNVFAAPELSLELRQWCFWLVGCLSYRGYFDAEAAQ
;
A
#
# COMPACT_ATOMS: atom_id res chain seq x y z
N MET A 1 -35.66 28.30 -21.49
CA MET A 1 -34.90 28.22 -20.21
C MET A 1 -34.87 26.80 -19.63
N GLN A 2 -35.98 26.09 -19.45
CA GLN A 2 -35.99 24.70 -18.92
C GLN A 2 -35.16 23.68 -19.73
N ARG A 3 -35.16 23.76 -21.07
CA ARG A 3 -34.37 22.87 -21.92
C ARG A 3 -32.86 23.10 -21.79
N ILE A 4 -32.43 24.36 -21.65
CA ILE A 4 -31.03 24.73 -21.45
C ILE A 4 -30.55 24.30 -20.06
N LEU A 5 -31.40 24.46 -19.04
CA LEU A 5 -31.12 24.00 -17.68
C LEU A 5 -30.99 22.47 -17.59
N GLY A 6 -31.87 21.72 -18.27
CA GLY A 6 -31.79 20.26 -18.34
C GLY A 6 -30.52 19.76 -19.03
N THR A 7 -30.11 20.38 -20.14
CA THR A 7 -28.86 20.04 -20.83
C THR A 7 -27.63 20.35 -19.98
N LEU A 8 -27.62 21.50 -19.27
CA LEU A 8 -26.54 21.85 -18.35
C LEU A 8 -26.42 20.84 -17.21
N ILE A 9 -27.54 20.44 -16.59
CA ILE A 9 -27.54 19.42 -15.52
C ILE A 9 -27.01 18.08 -16.03
N ALA A 10 -27.41 17.65 -17.23
CA ALA A 10 -26.93 16.40 -17.82
C ALA A 10 -25.42 16.43 -18.12
N ILE A 11 -24.91 17.55 -18.64
CA ILE A 11 -23.47 17.73 -18.91
C ILE A 11 -22.68 17.74 -17.60
N THR A 12 -23.15 18.46 -16.58
CA THR A 12 -22.50 18.50 -15.26
C THR A 12 -22.51 17.13 -14.58
N GLY A 13 -23.63 16.40 -14.65
CA GLY A 13 -23.72 15.03 -14.12
C GLY A 13 -22.77 14.06 -14.81
N PHE A 14 -22.65 14.15 -16.14
CA PHE A 14 -21.72 13.33 -16.92
C PHE A 14 -20.24 13.66 -16.62
N ALA A 15 -19.90 14.94 -16.46
CA ALA A 15 -18.55 15.38 -16.09
C ALA A 15 -18.15 14.89 -14.68
N LEU A 16 -19.08 14.94 -13.70
CA LEU A 16 -18.85 14.43 -12.35
C LEU A 16 -18.67 12.91 -12.32
N ALA A 17 -19.42 12.17 -13.13
CA ALA A 17 -19.28 10.72 -13.26
C ALA A 17 -17.88 10.34 -13.79
N LEU A 18 -17.37 11.05 -14.80
CA LEU A 18 -16.04 10.81 -15.37
C LEU A 18 -14.90 11.13 -14.39
N ALA A 19 -15.01 12.20 -13.61
CA ALA A 19 -14.00 12.56 -12.60
C ALA A 19 -13.87 11.50 -11.49
N SER A 20 -14.95 10.79 -11.17
CA SER A 20 -14.97 9.76 -10.12
C SER A 20 -14.29 8.44 -10.52
N CYS A 21 -14.14 8.16 -11.81
CA CYS A 21 -13.63 6.87 -12.29
C CYS A 21 -12.15 6.65 -11.95
N ALA A 22 -11.32 7.69 -12.06
CA ALA A 22 -9.89 7.60 -11.79
C ALA A 22 -9.60 7.33 -10.31
N ASP A 23 -10.30 8.01 -9.41
CA ASP A 23 -10.16 7.79 -7.97
C ASP A 23 -10.76 6.46 -7.54
N LEU A 24 -11.90 6.04 -8.12
CA LEU A 24 -12.48 4.72 -7.84
C LEU A 24 -11.53 3.59 -8.24
N ALA A 25 -10.90 3.68 -9.42
CA ALA A 25 -9.93 2.70 -9.88
C ALA A 25 -8.74 2.62 -8.91
N TYR A 26 -8.24 3.76 -8.46
CA TYR A 26 -7.16 3.82 -7.47
C TYR A 26 -7.55 3.16 -6.13
N TYR A 27 -8.71 3.50 -5.56
CA TYR A 27 -9.14 2.91 -4.30
C TYR A 27 -9.40 1.41 -4.43
N ARG A 28 -9.93 0.97 -5.57
CA ARG A 28 -10.14 -0.45 -5.86
C ARG A 28 -8.82 -1.22 -5.86
N GLN A 29 -7.80 -0.73 -6.58
CA GLN A 29 -6.49 -1.41 -6.58
C GLN A 29 -5.81 -1.36 -5.20
N ALA A 30 -5.95 -0.25 -4.47
CA ALA A 30 -5.37 -0.10 -3.14
C ALA A 30 -5.99 -1.09 -2.13
N ALA A 31 -7.32 -1.18 -2.13
CA ALA A 31 -8.04 -2.11 -1.25
C ALA A 31 -7.74 -3.57 -1.60
N ALA A 32 -7.73 -3.91 -2.89
CA ALA A 32 -7.43 -5.27 -3.35
C ALA A 32 -6.00 -5.70 -2.97
N GLY A 33 -5.01 -4.86 -3.24
CA GLY A 33 -3.61 -5.17 -2.92
C GLY A 33 -3.33 -5.21 -1.42
N GLN A 34 -3.92 -4.31 -0.64
CA GLN A 34 -3.80 -4.35 0.82
C GLN A 34 -4.42 -5.64 1.39
N TRP A 35 -5.58 -6.04 0.87
CA TRP A 35 -6.22 -7.28 1.28
C TRP A 35 -5.42 -8.53 0.90
N GLU A 36 -4.81 -8.55 -0.30
CA GLU A 36 -3.89 -9.60 -0.73
C GLU A 36 -2.72 -9.76 0.25
N LEU A 37 -2.07 -8.66 0.64
CA LEU A 37 -0.99 -8.68 1.63
C LEU A 37 -1.44 -9.23 2.99
N LEU A 38 -2.57 -8.74 3.49
CA LEU A 38 -3.09 -9.17 4.80
C LEU A 38 -3.44 -10.65 4.81
N ARG A 39 -4.02 -11.16 3.72
CA ARG A 39 -4.36 -12.59 3.58
C ARG A 39 -3.12 -13.47 3.42
N ALA A 40 -2.08 -12.98 2.75
CA ALA A 40 -0.83 -13.72 2.56
C ALA A 40 0.03 -13.78 3.84
N GLY A 41 -0.20 -12.87 4.79
CA GLY A 41 0.52 -12.82 6.06
C GLY A 41 0.28 -14.05 6.93
N ARG A 42 1.36 -14.72 7.32
CA ARG A 42 1.36 -15.82 8.30
C ARG A 42 2.46 -15.66 9.34
N PRO A 43 2.31 -16.21 10.56
CA PRO A 43 3.34 -16.10 11.60
C PRO A 43 4.70 -16.64 11.15
N VAL A 44 5.77 -15.92 11.47
CA VAL A 44 7.14 -16.36 11.17
C VAL A 44 7.45 -17.71 11.82
N ALA A 45 6.91 -17.97 13.01
CA ALA A 45 7.05 -19.26 13.69
C ALA A 45 6.48 -20.42 12.86
N GLU A 46 5.32 -20.22 12.23
CA GLU A 46 4.69 -21.20 11.34
C GLU A 46 5.57 -21.44 10.11
N ALA A 47 6.00 -20.38 9.44
CA ALA A 47 6.89 -20.47 8.28
C ALA A 47 8.24 -21.16 8.61
N LEU A 48 8.77 -20.97 9.82
CA LEU A 48 9.98 -21.65 10.29
C LEU A 48 9.73 -23.13 10.67
N SER A 49 8.50 -23.54 10.95
CA SER A 49 8.16 -24.94 11.22
C SER A 49 7.80 -25.73 9.95
N ASP A 50 7.38 -25.03 8.91
CA ASP A 50 6.96 -25.59 7.63
C ASP A 50 8.15 -26.28 6.90
N PRO A 51 8.07 -27.59 6.60
CA PRO A 51 9.10 -28.32 5.87
C PRO A 51 9.29 -27.83 4.43
N ALA A 52 8.27 -27.21 3.82
CA ALA A 52 8.33 -26.69 2.46
C ALA A 52 9.08 -25.35 2.37
N THR A 53 9.32 -24.67 3.50
CA THR A 53 10.09 -23.42 3.53
C THR A 53 11.55 -23.67 3.13
N SER A 54 11.97 -22.97 2.07
CA SER A 54 13.33 -23.09 1.52
C SER A 54 14.41 -22.79 2.57
N PRO A 55 15.59 -23.43 2.49
CA PRO A 55 16.68 -23.19 3.43
C PRO A 55 17.11 -21.72 3.52
N GLU A 56 17.10 -21.02 2.38
CA GLU A 56 17.43 -19.60 2.29
C GLU A 56 16.43 -18.73 3.06
N LEU A 57 15.13 -18.94 2.81
CA LEU A 57 14.08 -18.19 3.49
C LEU A 57 14.09 -18.47 4.99
N ARG A 58 14.25 -19.74 5.38
CA ARG A 58 14.37 -20.16 6.79
C ARG A 58 15.51 -19.43 7.49
N ARG A 59 16.68 -19.33 6.86
CA ARG A 59 17.83 -18.62 7.42
C ARG A 59 17.50 -17.14 7.65
N ARG A 60 16.95 -16.46 6.63
CA ARG A 60 16.58 -15.04 6.73
C ARG A 60 15.54 -14.77 7.83
N LEU A 61 14.50 -15.60 7.90
CA LEU A 61 13.44 -15.47 8.91
C LEU A 61 13.97 -15.73 10.33
N ALA A 62 14.84 -16.72 10.51
CA ALA A 62 15.49 -16.99 11.79
C ALA A 62 16.36 -15.81 12.23
N THR A 63 17.19 -15.28 11.33
CA THR A 63 18.03 -14.10 11.61
C THR A 63 17.18 -12.88 11.96
N ALA A 64 16.11 -12.59 11.23
CA ALA A 64 15.22 -11.47 11.55
C ALA A 64 14.58 -11.62 12.94
N ARG A 65 14.17 -12.84 13.32
CA ARG A 65 13.61 -13.15 14.64
C ARG A 65 14.64 -12.92 15.76
N GLU A 66 15.89 -13.34 15.56
CA GLU A 66 16.98 -13.15 16.51
C GLU A 66 17.34 -11.67 16.68
N LEU A 67 17.46 -10.92 15.57
CA LEU A 67 17.73 -9.48 15.59
C LEU A 67 16.65 -8.71 16.35
N ARG A 68 15.37 -9.06 16.15
CA ARG A 68 14.26 -8.47 16.90
C ARG A 68 14.35 -8.76 18.40
N ALA A 69 14.67 -10.00 18.78
CA ALA A 69 14.83 -10.39 20.17
C ALA A 69 15.98 -9.61 20.84
N PHE A 70 17.13 -9.51 20.16
CA PHE A 70 18.25 -8.69 20.59
C PHE A 70 17.86 -7.22 20.75
N ALA A 71 17.17 -6.63 19.77
CA ALA A 71 16.78 -5.23 19.83
C ALA A 71 15.84 -4.91 21.00
N SER A 72 14.98 -5.86 21.39
CA SER A 72 14.10 -5.69 22.53
C SER A 72 14.84 -5.89 23.87
N ALA A 73 15.68 -6.93 23.95
CA ALA A 73 16.38 -7.31 25.18
C ALA A 73 17.57 -6.39 25.52
N GLU A 74 18.37 -6.02 24.52
CA GLU A 74 19.66 -5.35 24.70
C GLU A 74 19.62 -3.86 24.34
N LEU A 75 18.77 -3.47 23.38
CA LEU A 75 18.64 -2.08 22.94
C LEU A 75 17.43 -1.36 23.55
N ALA A 76 16.67 -2.03 24.43
CA ALA A 76 15.46 -1.53 25.07
C ALA A 76 14.42 -0.98 24.08
N LEU A 77 14.37 -1.51 22.86
CA LEU A 77 13.31 -1.16 21.91
C LEU A 77 11.99 -1.82 22.33
N PRO A 78 10.83 -1.18 22.08
CA PRO A 78 9.54 -1.76 22.44
C PRO A 78 9.26 -3.12 21.76
N ASP A 79 8.82 -4.10 22.55
CA ASP A 79 8.46 -5.44 22.07
C ASP A 79 7.04 -5.46 21.45
N HIS A 80 6.88 -4.85 20.27
CA HIS A 80 5.60 -4.80 19.55
C HIS A 80 5.40 -5.94 18.54
N ALA A 81 4.20 -6.08 17.98
CA ALA A 81 3.89 -7.11 16.99
C ALA A 81 4.68 -7.00 15.66
N SER A 82 5.42 -5.91 15.44
CA SER A 82 6.21 -5.69 14.23
C SER A 82 7.18 -6.84 13.95
N TYR A 83 7.28 -7.20 12.65
CA TYR A 83 8.16 -8.23 12.12
C TYR A 83 7.91 -9.67 12.64
N ARG A 84 6.72 -9.94 13.19
CA ARG A 84 6.35 -11.30 13.65
C ARG A 84 5.64 -12.14 12.59
N ASP A 85 5.16 -11.50 11.53
CA ASP A 85 4.50 -12.14 10.40
C ASP A 85 5.32 -11.99 9.12
N TYR A 86 5.16 -12.96 8.23
CA TYR A 86 5.78 -13.04 6.92
C TYR A 86 4.69 -13.22 5.86
N ALA A 87 4.78 -12.45 4.78
CA ALA A 87 3.98 -12.62 3.58
C ALA A 87 4.92 -12.87 2.39
N ASP A 88 4.71 -13.97 1.68
CA ASP A 88 5.34 -14.16 0.37
C ASP A 88 4.59 -13.31 -0.66
N LEU A 89 5.27 -12.29 -1.18
CA LEU A 89 4.66 -11.33 -2.09
C LEU A 89 4.52 -11.88 -3.51
N GLY A 90 5.34 -12.86 -3.91
CA GLY A 90 5.48 -13.28 -5.30
C GLY A 90 6.05 -12.18 -6.23
N ARG A 91 6.51 -11.06 -5.68
CA ARG A 91 7.07 -9.90 -6.39
C ARG A 91 8.14 -9.20 -5.56
N ILE A 92 9.00 -8.41 -6.22
CA ILE A 92 10.17 -7.78 -5.59
C ILE A 92 9.84 -6.52 -4.75
N TYR A 93 8.60 -6.02 -4.77
CA TYR A 93 8.15 -4.86 -3.99
C TYR A 93 6.74 -5.08 -3.45
N ALA A 94 6.46 -4.58 -2.25
CA ALA A 94 5.10 -4.62 -1.69
C ALA A 94 4.16 -3.62 -2.38
N VAL A 95 4.64 -2.38 -2.56
CA VAL A 95 3.94 -1.22 -3.11
C VAL A 95 4.95 -0.33 -3.85
N LYS A 96 4.54 0.29 -4.96
CA LYS A 96 5.29 1.32 -5.67
C LYS A 96 4.75 2.70 -5.28
N ASN A 97 5.60 3.54 -4.68
CA ASN A 97 5.23 4.89 -4.29
C ASN A 97 5.62 5.89 -5.40
N VAL A 98 4.67 6.74 -5.78
CA VAL A 98 4.88 7.86 -6.70
C VAL A 98 4.97 9.14 -5.88
N PHE A 99 6.01 9.92 -6.17
CA PHE A 99 6.22 11.27 -5.67
C PHE A 99 6.20 12.21 -6.86
N ALA A 100 5.51 13.33 -6.76
CA ALA A 100 5.40 14.31 -7.84
C ALA A 100 5.64 15.71 -7.28
N ALA A 101 6.30 16.56 -8.05
CA ALA A 101 6.49 17.98 -7.75
C ALA A 101 6.26 18.80 -9.03
N PRO A 102 5.85 20.08 -8.93
CA PRO A 102 5.91 20.99 -10.07
C PRO A 102 7.32 21.12 -10.65
N GLU A 103 7.41 21.51 -11.93
CA GLU A 103 8.69 21.77 -12.57
C GLU A 103 9.49 22.83 -11.78
N LEU A 104 10.77 22.54 -11.50
CA LEU A 104 11.68 23.37 -10.70
C LEU A 104 11.25 23.61 -9.24
N SER A 105 10.36 22.79 -8.68
CA SER A 105 9.99 22.85 -7.27
C SER A 105 10.50 21.65 -6.48
N LEU A 106 10.85 21.88 -5.21
CA LEU A 106 11.10 20.82 -4.22
C LEU A 106 9.86 20.51 -3.37
N GLU A 107 8.77 21.26 -3.56
CA GLU A 107 7.51 21.03 -2.88
C GLU A 107 6.74 19.88 -3.53
N LEU A 108 6.53 18.82 -2.77
CA LEU A 108 5.79 17.65 -3.23
C LEU A 108 4.29 17.95 -3.32
N ARG A 109 3.67 17.44 -4.39
CA ARG A 109 2.22 17.36 -4.50
C ARG A 109 1.66 16.53 -3.35
N GLN A 110 0.55 17.01 -2.79
CA GLN A 110 -0.19 16.30 -1.76
C GLN A 110 -1.43 15.66 -2.35
N TRP A 111 -1.68 14.40 -1.98
CA TRP A 111 -2.91 13.69 -2.26
C TRP A 111 -3.69 13.53 -0.96
N CYS A 112 -4.93 14.01 -0.94
CA CYS A 112 -5.79 13.96 0.23
C CYS A 112 -6.78 12.79 0.15
N PHE A 113 -6.77 11.96 1.19
CA PHE A 113 -7.62 10.79 1.36
C PHE A 113 -8.57 11.02 2.53
N TRP A 114 -9.82 10.59 2.39
CA TRP A 114 -10.87 10.90 3.35
C TRP A 114 -10.61 10.37 4.77
N LEU A 115 -10.02 9.18 4.93
CA LEU A 115 -9.66 8.64 6.26
C LEU A 115 -8.26 9.05 6.74
N VAL A 116 -7.30 9.13 5.82
CA VAL A 116 -5.86 9.16 6.14
C VAL A 116 -5.30 10.58 6.18
N GLY A 117 -6.06 11.55 5.65
CA GLY A 117 -5.58 12.92 5.46
C GLY A 117 -4.73 13.06 4.20
N CYS A 118 -3.87 14.08 4.19
CA CYS A 118 -3.06 14.40 3.01
C CYS A 118 -1.64 13.84 3.14
N LEU A 119 -1.20 13.10 2.12
CA LEU A 119 0.13 12.51 2.04
C LEU A 119 0.90 13.10 0.86
N SER A 120 2.22 13.23 0.99
CA SER A 120 3.12 13.73 -0.06
C SER A 120 3.56 12.65 -1.07
N TYR A 121 2.91 11.48 -1.03
CA TYR A 121 3.13 10.36 -1.94
C TYR A 121 1.82 9.61 -2.19
N ARG A 122 1.77 8.87 -3.28
CA ARG A 122 0.66 7.97 -3.61
C ARG A 122 1.19 6.56 -3.87
N GLY A 123 0.66 5.59 -3.13
CA GLY A 123 1.10 4.19 -3.18
C GLY A 123 0.23 3.34 -4.09
N TYR A 124 0.87 2.52 -4.93
CA TYR A 124 0.22 1.66 -5.91
C TYR A 124 0.66 0.21 -5.72
N PHE A 125 -0.30 -0.69 -5.56
CA PHE A 125 -0.06 -2.13 -5.55
C PHE A 125 0.08 -2.68 -6.98
N ASP A 126 -0.65 -2.07 -7.92
CA ASP A 126 -0.45 -2.26 -9.35
C ASP A 126 0.63 -1.30 -9.87
N ALA A 127 1.78 -1.84 -10.25
CA ALA A 127 2.91 -1.05 -10.69
C ALA A 127 2.69 -0.34 -12.05
N GLU A 128 1.77 -0.84 -12.88
CA GLU A 128 1.43 -0.23 -14.17
C GLU A 128 0.56 1.02 -13.99
N ALA A 129 -0.23 1.06 -12.91
CA ALA A 129 -1.04 2.21 -12.53
C ALA A 129 -0.22 3.36 -11.89
N ALA A 130 1.05 3.09 -11.54
CA ALA A 130 1.96 4.08 -10.95
C ALA A 130 2.63 4.92 -12.06
N GLN A 131 1.95 5.98 -12.48
CA GLN A 131 2.37 6.95 -13.51
C GLN A 131 2.28 8.38 -12.99
#